data_AF-A0A0K8TAW4-F1
#
_entry.id   AF-A0A0K8TAW4-F1
#
_cell.length_a   1.000
_cell.length_b   1.000
_cell.length_c   1.000
_cell.angle_alpha   90.00
_cell.angle_beta   90.00
_cell.angle_gamma   90.00
#
_symmetry.space_group_name_H-M   'P 1'
#
loop_
_entity.id
_entity.type
_entity.pdbx_description
1 polymer ?
#
loop_
_entity_poly.entity_id
_entity_poly.type
_entity_poly.pdbx_seq_one_letter_code
_entity_poly.pdbx_strand_id
1 'polypeptide(L)'
;YHPNGYPINIEEDWMKFYELDWFVQKLAPGENKIERKSSEFAFFKDDSIPINEIYQWLDQGKVPYDMSVVPDNMPRRLMLPKGTPGGYPFQLFVFVYPFNGVKKGEDVFQNYLADNKPFGYPFDRPVREAYYRQPNMYFEDVQIYHKDAYLPYEMNVPSYFSQKKQ
;
A
#
# COMPACT_ATOMS: atom_id res chain seq x y z
N TYR A 1 -7.73 6.05 15.85
CA TYR A 1 -7.88 6.80 17.12
C TYR A 1 -6.64 7.62 17.39
N HIS A 2 -6.79 8.76 18.06
CA HIS A 2 -5.67 9.52 18.63
C HIS A 2 -5.04 8.77 19.82
N PRO A 3 -3.84 9.17 20.32
CA PRO A 3 -3.19 8.51 21.46
C PRO A 3 -4.02 8.50 22.75
N ASN A 4 -4.96 9.43 22.90
CA ASN A 4 -5.91 9.51 24.02
C ASN A 4 -7.17 8.65 23.83
N GLY A 5 -7.26 7.88 22.74
CA GLY A 5 -8.35 6.95 22.46
C GLY A 5 -9.57 7.57 21.77
N TYR A 6 -9.58 8.87 21.47
CA TYR A 6 -10.71 9.49 20.76
C TYR A 6 -10.69 9.14 19.25
N PRO A 7 -11.88 9.02 18.62
CA PRO A 7 -11.98 8.84 17.18
C PRO A 7 -11.24 9.93 16.41
N ILE A 8 -10.74 9.58 15.24
CA ILE A 8 -10.05 10.48 14.31
C ILE A 8 -11.11 11.37 13.65
N ASN A 9 -10.80 12.66 13.44
CA ASN A 9 -11.61 13.56 12.62
C ASN A 9 -10.87 13.81 11.31
N ILE A 10 -11.48 13.42 10.18
CA ILE A 10 -10.81 13.54 8.88
C ILE A 10 -10.47 14.99 8.53
N GLU A 11 -11.23 15.98 9.03
CA GLU A 11 -10.95 17.40 8.76
C GLU A 11 -9.60 17.83 9.34
N GLU A 12 -9.18 17.21 10.44
CA GLU A 12 -7.91 17.47 11.11
C GLU A 12 -6.81 16.46 10.73
N ASP A 13 -7.19 15.25 10.28
CA ASP A 13 -6.30 14.11 10.15
C ASP A 13 -6.17 13.54 8.72
N TRP A 14 -6.73 14.20 7.71
CA TRP A 14 -6.65 13.77 6.30
C TRP A 14 -5.23 13.40 5.85
N MET A 15 -4.22 14.13 6.32
CA MET A 15 -2.81 13.92 6.00
C MET A 15 -2.18 12.69 6.66
N LYS A 16 -2.91 11.98 7.53
CA LYS A 16 -2.45 10.75 8.20
C LYS A 16 -2.83 9.47 7.44
N PHE A 17 -3.52 9.61 6.31
CA PHE A 17 -3.74 8.52 5.37
C PHE A 17 -2.52 8.36 4.47
N TYR A 18 -2.14 7.12 4.20
CA TYR A 18 -1.10 6.77 3.23
C TYR A 18 -1.71 5.86 2.18
N GLU A 19 -1.31 6.07 0.93
CA GLU A 19 -1.89 5.36 -0.21
C GLU A 19 -1.33 3.93 -0.30
N LEU A 20 -2.23 2.94 -0.33
CA LEU A 20 -1.85 1.54 -0.45
C LEU A 20 -1.82 1.07 -1.90
N ASP A 21 -2.81 1.47 -2.70
CA ASP A 21 -2.96 1.00 -4.06
C ASP A 21 -3.78 1.97 -4.91
N TRP A 22 -3.55 1.93 -6.22
CA TRP A 22 -4.32 2.62 -7.23
C TRP A 22 -4.34 1.77 -8.50
N PHE A 23 -5.53 1.58 -9.09
CA PHE A 23 -5.68 0.82 -10.32
C PHE A 23 -6.92 1.23 -11.11
N VAL A 24 -6.92 0.90 -12.41
CA VAL A 24 -8.05 1.15 -13.32
C VAL A 24 -8.84 -0.13 -13.50
N GLN A 25 -10.15 -0.06 -13.28
CA GLN A 25 -11.08 -1.16 -13.47
C GLN A 25 -12.21 -0.76 -14.43
N LYS A 26 -12.53 -1.63 -15.39
CA LYS A 26 -13.76 -1.49 -16.18
C LYS A 26 -14.94 -2.04 -15.37
N LEU A 27 -15.95 -1.22 -15.15
CA LEU A 27 -17.19 -1.61 -14.45
C LEU A 27 -18.28 -1.90 -15.47
N ALA A 28 -19.04 -2.96 -15.25
CA ALA A 28 -20.26 -3.25 -15.99
C ALA A 28 -21.46 -2.53 -15.34
N PRO A 29 -22.53 -2.21 -16.09
CA PRO A 29 -23.79 -1.79 -15.47
C PRO A 29 -24.32 -2.85 -14.51
N GLY A 30 -24.71 -2.45 -13.30
CA GLY A 30 -25.21 -3.34 -12.25
C GLY A 30 -24.18 -3.63 -11.16
N GLU A 31 -24.31 -4.79 -10.50
CA GLU A 31 -23.45 -5.19 -9.40
C GLU A 31 -22.08 -5.65 -9.92
N ASN A 32 -21.01 -5.17 -9.29
CA ASN A 32 -19.64 -5.56 -9.58
C ASN A 32 -18.98 -6.01 -8.27
N LYS A 33 -18.18 -7.07 -8.33
CA LYS A 33 -17.31 -7.50 -7.23
C LYS A 33 -15.86 -7.40 -7.68
N ILE A 34 -15.04 -6.64 -6.95
CA ILE A 34 -13.62 -6.47 -7.22
C ILE A 34 -12.85 -7.15 -6.10
N GLU A 35 -11.92 -8.02 -6.46
CA GLU A 35 -10.98 -8.65 -5.53
C GLU A 35 -9.57 -8.19 -5.87
N ARG A 36 -8.83 -7.76 -4.84
CA ARG A 36 -7.49 -7.19 -5.00
C ARG A 36 -6.56 -7.79 -3.96
N LYS A 37 -5.47 -8.40 -4.40
CA LYS A 37 -4.46 -8.97 -3.50
C LYS A 37 -3.43 -7.91 -3.16
N SER A 38 -2.93 -7.91 -1.92
CA SER A 38 -1.84 -7.01 -1.51
C SER A 38 -0.55 -7.18 -2.32
N SER A 39 -0.36 -8.36 -2.94
CA SER A 39 0.75 -8.61 -3.88
C SER A 39 0.63 -7.81 -5.18
N GLU A 40 -0.53 -7.25 -5.48
CA GLU A 40 -0.80 -6.51 -6.72
C GLU A 40 -0.78 -4.99 -6.51
N PHE A 41 -0.57 -4.53 -5.27
CA PHE A 41 -0.60 -3.11 -4.92
C PHE A 41 0.53 -2.33 -5.60
N ALA A 42 0.17 -1.25 -6.29
CA ALA A 42 1.03 -0.53 -7.23
C ALA A 42 2.25 0.17 -6.59
N PHE A 43 2.18 0.52 -5.31
CA PHE A 43 3.20 1.32 -4.63
C PHE A 43 4.22 0.49 -3.85
N PHE A 44 4.12 -0.85 -3.92
CA PHE A 44 4.98 -1.77 -3.17
C PHE A 44 5.73 -2.74 -4.08
N LYS A 45 6.99 -2.98 -3.73
CA LYS A 45 7.87 -3.91 -4.45
C LYS A 45 8.40 -5.04 -3.57
N ASP A 46 8.81 -6.12 -4.21
CA ASP A 46 9.60 -7.18 -3.62
C ASP A 46 11.02 -6.72 -3.28
N ASP A 47 11.64 -7.49 -2.40
CA ASP A 47 12.97 -7.20 -1.91
C ASP A 47 14.01 -7.40 -3.03
N SER A 48 15.02 -6.54 -3.03
CA SER A 48 16.14 -6.70 -3.94
C SER A 48 16.83 -8.04 -3.71
N ILE A 49 17.14 -8.75 -4.79
CA ILE A 49 17.95 -9.95 -4.74
C ILE A 49 19.44 -9.60 -4.64
N PRO A 50 20.29 -10.46 -4.06
CA PRO A 50 21.72 -10.23 -3.99
C PRO A 50 22.37 -10.32 -5.38
N ILE A 51 23.53 -9.69 -5.55
CA ILE A 51 24.14 -9.48 -6.87
C ILE A 51 24.51 -10.76 -7.61
N ASN A 52 24.86 -11.84 -6.90
CA ASN A 52 25.12 -13.15 -7.49
C ASN A 52 23.88 -13.74 -8.17
N GLU A 53 22.69 -13.52 -7.60
CA GLU A 53 21.43 -13.95 -8.22
C GLU A 53 21.10 -13.07 -9.43
N ILE A 54 21.43 -11.78 -9.40
CA ILE A 54 21.27 -10.90 -10.57
C ILE A 54 22.08 -11.44 -11.77
N TYR A 55 23.33 -11.87 -11.55
CA TYR A 55 24.13 -12.49 -12.62
C TYR A 55 23.46 -13.76 -13.19
N GLN A 56 22.86 -14.60 -12.35
CA GLN A 56 22.11 -15.79 -12.82
C GLN A 56 20.88 -15.43 -13.67
N TRP A 57 20.22 -14.31 -13.38
CA TRP A 57 19.13 -13.79 -14.22
C TRP A 57 19.66 -13.26 -15.54
N LEU A 58 20.78 -12.53 -15.53
CA LEU A 58 21.42 -11.99 -16.73
C LEU A 58 21.92 -13.09 -17.67
N ASP A 59 22.44 -14.19 -17.14
CA ASP A 59 22.83 -15.38 -17.93
C ASP A 59 21.64 -15.98 -18.70
N GLN A 60 20.42 -15.75 -18.22
CA GLN A 60 19.16 -16.15 -18.88
C GLN A 60 18.56 -15.03 -19.73
N GLY A 61 19.23 -13.89 -19.88
CA GLY A 61 18.73 -12.70 -20.57
C GLY A 61 17.56 -12.03 -19.85
N LYS A 62 17.47 -12.14 -18.52
CA LYS A 62 16.39 -11.59 -17.69
C LYS A 62 16.92 -10.61 -16.64
N VAL A 63 16.03 -9.80 -16.09
CA VAL A 63 16.28 -8.95 -14.92
C VAL A 63 15.07 -9.02 -13.96
N PRO A 64 15.26 -8.86 -12.64
CA PRO A 64 14.15 -8.77 -11.70
C PRO A 64 13.32 -7.52 -11.98
N TYR A 65 12.02 -7.70 -12.25
CA TYR A 65 11.12 -6.61 -12.67
C TYR A 65 11.09 -5.45 -11.67
N ASP A 66 10.88 -5.73 -10.38
CA ASP A 66 10.77 -4.73 -9.33
C ASP A 66 12.07 -3.93 -9.10
N MET A 67 13.22 -4.53 -9.37
CA MET A 67 14.51 -3.84 -9.30
C MET A 67 14.78 -2.99 -10.55
N SER A 68 14.12 -3.28 -11.67
CA SER A 68 14.36 -2.62 -12.96
C SER A 68 13.32 -1.56 -13.30
N VAL A 69 12.06 -1.75 -12.91
CA VAL A 69 10.93 -0.94 -13.37
C VAL A 69 10.42 0.00 -12.28
N VAL A 70 10.38 -0.47 -11.03
CA VAL A 70 9.91 0.30 -9.88
C VAL A 70 10.91 0.27 -8.70
N PRO A 71 12.20 0.56 -8.93
CA PRO A 71 13.23 0.43 -7.90
C PRO A 71 13.04 1.37 -6.71
N ASP A 72 12.24 2.41 -6.85
CA ASP A 72 11.93 3.45 -5.88
C ASP A 72 10.66 3.17 -5.05
N ASN A 73 9.89 2.13 -5.39
CA ASN A 73 8.72 1.72 -4.60
C ASN A 73 9.10 1.24 -3.19
N MET A 74 8.15 1.37 -2.25
CA MET A 74 8.34 0.94 -0.87
C MET A 74 8.42 -0.60 -0.78
N PRO A 75 9.31 -1.18 0.04
CA PRO A 75 9.34 -2.63 0.22
C PRO A 75 8.00 -3.14 0.79
N ARG A 76 7.42 -4.16 0.16
CA ARG A 76 6.11 -4.73 0.52
C ARG A 76 6.05 -5.23 1.96
N ARG A 77 7.17 -5.72 2.49
CA ARG A 77 7.33 -6.12 3.90
C ARG A 77 7.12 -4.99 4.92
N LEU A 78 7.12 -3.72 4.49
CA LEU A 78 6.87 -2.54 5.33
C LEU A 78 5.53 -1.85 4.99
N MET A 79 4.68 -2.49 4.17
CA MET A 79 3.39 -1.95 3.76
C MET A 79 2.46 -1.61 4.92
N LEU A 80 2.55 -2.37 6.01
CA LEU A 80 1.75 -2.20 7.22
C LEU A 80 2.65 -1.85 8.40
N PRO A 81 2.20 -0.99 9.33
CA PRO A 81 2.88 -0.81 10.60
C PRO A 81 2.83 -2.11 11.42
N LYS A 82 3.77 -2.27 12.35
CA LYS A 82 3.78 -3.44 13.24
C LYS A 82 2.50 -3.44 14.09
N GLY A 83 1.73 -4.52 14.00
CA GLY A 83 0.52 -4.72 14.79
C GLY A 83 0.81 -5.08 16.25
N THR A 84 -0.24 -5.52 16.95
CA THR A 84 -0.15 -6.09 18.30
C THR A 84 -0.77 -7.48 18.32
N PRO A 85 -0.49 -8.33 19.34
CA PRO A 85 -1.15 -9.64 19.44
C PRO A 85 -2.68 -9.55 19.52
N GLY A 86 -3.21 -8.49 20.13
CA GLY A 86 -4.65 -8.23 20.26
C GLY A 86 -5.28 -7.48 19.07
N GLY A 87 -4.49 -7.16 18.04
CA GLY A 87 -4.94 -6.31 16.94
C GLY A 87 -4.81 -4.82 17.27
N TYR A 88 -4.14 -4.07 16.40
CA TYR A 88 -4.08 -2.62 16.49
C TYR A 88 -5.09 -1.99 15.51
N PRO A 89 -5.99 -1.10 15.97
CA PRO A 89 -7.06 -0.56 15.14
C PRO A 89 -6.56 0.49 14.14
N PHE A 90 -6.96 0.34 12.88
CA PHE A 90 -6.76 1.28 11.77
C PHE A 90 -8.07 1.42 10.99
N GLN A 91 -8.11 2.34 10.03
CA GLN A 91 -9.20 2.45 9.06
C GLN A 91 -8.66 2.25 7.66
N LEU A 92 -9.32 1.40 6.88
CA LEU A 92 -9.09 1.25 5.45
C LEU A 92 -10.10 2.12 4.72
N PHE A 93 -9.61 3.04 3.88
CA PHE A 93 -10.44 3.88 3.04
C PHE A 93 -10.39 3.40 1.60
N VAL A 94 -11.55 3.10 1.02
CA VAL A 94 -11.73 2.73 -0.38
C VAL A 94 -12.51 3.83 -1.08
N PHE A 95 -12.01 4.27 -2.23
CA PHE A 95 -12.62 5.33 -3.01
C PHE A 95 -12.56 5.01 -4.50
N VAL A 96 -13.71 5.11 -5.16
CA VAL A 96 -13.86 4.85 -6.59
C VAL A 96 -14.26 6.14 -7.29
N TYR A 97 -13.60 6.49 -8.39
CA TYR A 97 -13.93 7.70 -9.14
C TYR A 97 -13.76 7.49 -10.65
N PRO A 98 -14.38 8.33 -11.51
CA PRO A 98 -14.24 8.20 -12.95
C PRO A 98 -12.80 8.40 -13.42
N PHE A 99 -12.28 7.41 -14.15
CA PHE A 99 -10.97 7.51 -14.78
C PHE A 99 -11.06 8.28 -16.10
N ASN A 100 -10.34 9.40 -16.19
CA ASN A 100 -10.30 10.23 -17.39
C ASN A 100 -8.96 10.16 -18.13
N GLY A 101 -7.97 9.46 -17.55
CA GLY A 101 -6.62 9.30 -18.08
C GLY A 101 -5.86 10.62 -18.25
N VAL A 102 -4.58 10.49 -18.60
CA VAL A 102 -3.75 11.62 -19.03
C VAL A 102 -3.37 11.41 -20.48
N LYS A 103 -3.44 12.47 -21.29
CA LYS A 103 -2.83 12.45 -22.61
C LYS A 103 -1.32 12.44 -22.41
N LYS A 104 -0.69 11.30 -22.73
CA LYS A 104 0.76 11.21 -22.80
C LYS A 104 1.27 12.20 -23.85
N GLY A 105 2.21 13.04 -23.46
CA GLY A 105 2.78 14.08 -24.30
C GLY A 105 4.30 13.94 -24.41
N GLU A 106 4.93 14.94 -25.03
CA GLU A 106 6.40 15.00 -25.16
C GLU A 106 7.10 15.29 -23.83
N ASP A 107 6.40 15.91 -22.88
CA ASP A 107 6.92 16.16 -21.54
C ASP A 107 7.09 14.85 -20.77
N VAL A 108 8.32 14.59 -20.34
CA VAL A 108 8.71 13.41 -19.57
C VAL A 108 7.87 13.33 -18.29
N PHE A 109 7.53 14.46 -17.65
CA PHE A 109 6.72 14.48 -16.44
C PHE A 109 5.28 14.01 -16.70
N GLN A 110 4.68 14.38 -17.83
CA GLN A 110 3.34 13.92 -18.21
C GLN A 110 3.28 12.40 -18.41
N ASN A 111 4.40 11.79 -18.80
CA ASN A 111 4.47 10.34 -19.00
C ASN A 111 4.56 9.55 -17.68
N TYR A 112 4.92 10.21 -16.57
CA TYR A 112 4.89 9.62 -15.23
C TYR A 112 3.50 9.68 -14.57
N LEU A 113 2.62 10.58 -15.02
CA LEU A 113 1.29 10.73 -14.43
C LEU A 113 0.34 9.62 -14.92
N ALA A 114 -0.17 8.84 -13.97
CA ALA A 114 -1.17 7.81 -14.25
C ALA A 114 -2.57 8.39 -14.46
N ASP A 115 -2.87 9.51 -13.80
CA ASP A 115 -4.16 10.20 -13.85
C ASP A 115 -3.99 11.73 -13.71
N ASN A 116 -5.05 12.48 -14.02
CA ASN A 116 -5.07 13.94 -13.95
C ASN A 116 -5.40 14.50 -12.56
N LYS A 117 -5.37 13.67 -11.52
CA LYS A 117 -5.58 14.06 -10.13
C LYS A 117 -4.25 14.36 -9.42
N PRO A 118 -4.27 15.18 -8.36
CA PRO A 118 -3.12 15.35 -7.49
C PRO A 118 -2.69 14.02 -6.86
N PHE A 119 -1.39 13.87 -6.55
CA PHE A 119 -0.90 12.75 -5.76
C PHE A 119 -1.59 12.71 -4.39
N GLY A 120 -2.05 11.52 -3.97
CA GLY A 120 -2.79 11.34 -2.72
C GLY A 120 -4.26 11.78 -2.78
N TYR A 121 -4.80 12.15 -3.94
CA TYR A 121 -6.23 12.45 -4.08
C TYR A 121 -7.09 11.27 -3.57
N PRO A 122 -8.12 11.50 -2.74
CA PRO A 122 -8.73 12.79 -2.39
C PRO A 122 -8.17 13.46 -1.13
N PHE A 123 -7.19 12.85 -0.46
CA PHE A 123 -6.51 13.39 0.72
C PHE A 123 -5.26 14.22 0.34
N ASP A 124 -5.28 14.94 -0.77
CA ASP A 124 -4.21 15.85 -1.18
C ASP A 124 -4.27 17.22 -0.46
N ARG A 125 -5.36 17.50 0.25
CA ARG A 125 -5.66 18.80 0.87
C ARG A 125 -6.61 18.67 2.06
N PRO A 126 -6.79 19.73 2.88
CA PRO A 126 -7.82 19.77 3.91
C PRO A 126 -9.21 19.47 3.38
N VAL A 127 -9.95 18.69 4.14
CA VAL A 127 -11.24 18.12 3.74
C VAL A 127 -12.38 18.65 4.60
N ARG A 128 -13.62 18.41 4.18
CA ARG A 128 -14.81 18.59 5.01
C ARG A 128 -15.54 17.27 5.11
N GLU A 129 -15.81 16.80 6.33
CA GLU A 129 -16.34 15.47 6.60
C GLU A 129 -17.67 15.23 5.86
N ALA A 130 -18.51 16.27 5.77
CA ALA A 130 -19.78 16.23 5.06
C ALA A 130 -19.66 15.76 3.60
N TYR A 131 -18.50 15.96 2.95
CA TYR A 131 -18.27 15.52 1.57
C TYR A 131 -17.65 14.13 1.44
N TYR A 132 -17.30 13.47 2.55
CA TYR A 132 -16.59 12.17 2.55
C TYR A 132 -17.49 10.97 2.87
N ARG A 133 -18.81 11.18 2.80
CA ARG A 133 -19.83 10.14 2.98
C ARG A 133 -20.56 9.83 1.67
N GLN A 134 -19.83 9.91 0.55
CA GLN A 134 -20.37 9.65 -0.79
C GLN A 134 -20.58 8.14 -1.02
N PRO A 135 -21.51 7.72 -1.89
CA PRO A 135 -21.78 6.29 -2.14
C PRO A 135 -20.61 5.53 -2.78
N ASN A 136 -19.63 6.24 -3.32
CA ASN A 136 -18.39 5.71 -3.91
C ASN A 136 -17.17 5.82 -2.98
N MET A 137 -17.40 6.13 -1.70
CA MET A 137 -16.42 6.18 -0.62
C MET A 137 -16.83 5.22 0.49
N TYR A 138 -15.87 4.49 1.05
CA TYR A 138 -16.13 3.52 2.09
C TYR A 138 -14.98 3.49 3.10
N PHE A 139 -15.31 3.63 4.38
CA PHE A 139 -14.37 3.48 5.50
C PHE A 139 -14.69 2.18 6.22
N GLU A 140 -13.69 1.32 6.37
CA GLU A 140 -13.81 0.06 7.11
C GLU A 140 -12.83 0.08 8.29
N ASP A 141 -13.32 -0.23 9.49
CA ASP A 141 -12.46 -0.43 10.65
C ASP A 141 -11.72 -1.77 10.51
N VAL A 142 -10.39 -1.73 10.54
CA VAL A 142 -9.53 -2.90 10.36
C VAL A 142 -8.57 -3.06 11.54
N GLN A 143 -8.06 -4.27 11.73
CA GLN A 143 -7.12 -4.59 12.81
C GLN A 143 -5.85 -5.22 12.25
N ILE A 144 -4.70 -4.70 12.69
CA ILE A 144 -3.39 -5.23 12.32
C ILE A 144 -2.86 -6.09 13.47
N TYR A 145 -2.72 -7.38 13.21
CA TYR A 145 -2.23 -8.36 14.16
C TYR A 145 -0.74 -8.62 13.96
N HIS A 146 0.01 -8.78 15.05
CA HIS A 146 1.39 -9.25 15.03
C HIS A 146 1.48 -10.68 15.51
N LYS A 147 2.23 -11.51 14.78
CA LYS A 147 2.51 -12.91 15.11
C LYS A 147 4.01 -13.07 15.39
N ASP A 148 4.38 -14.16 16.05
CA ASP A 148 5.76 -14.47 16.46
C ASP A 148 6.35 -13.49 17.51
N ALA A 149 7.67 -13.58 17.72
CA ALA A 149 8.47 -12.68 18.53
C ALA A 149 8.08 -11.21 18.31
N TYR A 150 7.74 -10.53 19.40
CA TYR A 150 7.29 -9.13 19.32
C TYR A 150 8.48 -8.18 19.20
N LEU A 151 9.63 -8.57 19.77
CA LEU A 151 10.85 -7.79 19.77
C LEU A 151 11.87 -8.45 18.83
N PRO A 152 12.48 -7.71 17.88
CA PRO A 152 13.38 -8.32 16.89
C PRO A 152 14.55 -9.10 17.47
N TYR A 153 15.07 -8.70 18.65
CA TYR A 153 16.21 -9.37 19.26
C TYR A 153 15.88 -10.80 19.74
N GLU A 154 14.62 -11.12 20.01
CA GLU A 154 14.21 -12.46 20.46
C GLU A 154 14.50 -13.51 19.38
N MET A 155 14.43 -13.11 18.11
CA MET A 155 14.77 -13.97 16.97
C MET A 155 16.26 -14.29 16.87
N ASN A 156 17.11 -13.49 17.51
CA ASN A 156 18.58 -13.67 17.50
C ASN A 156 19.08 -14.43 18.74
N VAL A 157 18.18 -14.90 19.61
CA VAL A 157 18.56 -15.74 20.74
C VAL A 157 18.88 -17.15 20.23
N PRO A 158 20.06 -17.73 20.55
CA PRO A 158 20.48 -19.05 20.06
C PRO A 158 19.48 -20.19 20.24
N SER A 159 18.81 -20.23 21.39
CA SER A 159 17.78 -21.23 21.66
C SER A 159 16.54 -21.07 20.77
N TYR A 160 16.19 -19.85 20.37
CA TYR A 160 14.99 -19.57 19.60
C TYR A 160 15.10 -20.03 18.14
N PHE A 161 16.17 -19.64 17.43
CA PHE A 161 16.34 -20.05 16.02
C PHE A 161 16.77 -21.52 15.85
N SER A 162 17.24 -22.17 16.92
CA SER A 162 17.52 -23.61 16.89
C SER A 162 16.24 -24.45 16.91
N GLN A 163 15.16 -23.94 17.53
CA GLN A 163 13.86 -24.62 17.61
C GLN A 163 13.03 -24.50 16.33
N LYS A 164 13.10 -23.37 15.60
CA LYS A 164 12.40 -23.18 14.32
C LYS A 164 13.00 -23.93 13.12
N LYS A 165 14.14 -24.63 13.28
CA LYS A 165 14.79 -25.40 12.22
C LYS A 165 14.33 -26.87 12.13
N GLN A 166 13.50 -27.34 13.07
CA GLN A 166 12.82 -28.64 13.01
C GLN A 166 11.41 -28.46 12.45
#